data_AF-A0A8S7I944-F1
#
_entry.id   AF-A0A8S7I944-F1
#
_cell.length_a   1.000
_cell.length_b   1.000
_cell.length_c   1.000
_cell.angle_alpha   90.00
_cell.angle_beta   90.00
_cell.angle_gamma   90.00
#
_symmetry.space_group_name_H-M   'P 1'
#
loop_
_entity.id
_entity.type
_entity.pdbx_description
1 polymer ?
#
loop_
_entity_poly.entity_id
_entity_poly.type
_entity_poly.pdbx_seq_one_letter_code
_entity_poly.pdbx_strand_id
1 'polypeptide(L)'
;MNNQNTQPKIMNYDPNLTSCGRMAKQTVRLTFGLWEYRETFEVTVGGNLTGLDVISCAIESLYATLPYEEVRDKRTGETDIMATINIGELICQDEDLSRELWLAGMLVSAEIISIKPATNIRL
;
A
#
# COMPACT_ATOMS: atom_id res chain seq x y z
N MET A 1 3.28 -12.59 -32.10
CA MET A 1 3.72 -12.33 -30.72
C MET A 1 2.45 -12.12 -29.90
N ASN A 2 2.08 -13.10 -29.07
CA ASN A 2 0.83 -13.03 -28.29
C ASN A 2 1.13 -12.31 -26.98
N ASN A 3 0.79 -11.02 -26.92
CA ASN A 3 0.68 -10.31 -25.65
C ASN A 3 -0.54 -10.85 -24.91
N GLN A 4 -0.32 -11.85 -24.06
CA GLN A 4 -1.29 -12.25 -23.05
C GLN A 4 -1.45 -11.04 -22.12
N ASN A 5 -2.49 -10.24 -22.36
CA ASN A 5 -3.00 -9.32 -21.36
C ASN A 5 -3.49 -10.15 -20.18
N THR A 6 -2.61 -10.43 -19.22
CA THR A 6 -2.98 -10.94 -17.90
C THR A 6 -3.70 -9.81 -17.18
N GLN A 7 -4.96 -9.60 -17.54
CA GLN A 7 -5.91 -8.90 -16.69
C GLN A 7 -5.91 -9.66 -15.36
N PRO A 8 -5.49 -9.01 -14.28
CA PRO A 8 -5.43 -9.61 -12.97
C PRO A 8 -6.86 -9.95 -12.57
N LYS A 9 -7.08 -11.24 -12.27
CA LYS A 9 -8.39 -11.76 -11.89
C LYS A 9 -8.81 -11.05 -10.61
N ILE A 10 -9.72 -10.09 -10.72
CA ILE A 10 -10.40 -9.49 -9.58
C ILE A 10 -11.06 -10.64 -8.82
N MET A 11 -10.59 -10.87 -7.59
CA MET A 11 -11.10 -11.93 -6.74
C MET A 11 -12.18 -11.31 -5.87
N ASN A 12 -13.37 -11.92 -5.84
CA ASN A 12 -14.38 -11.53 -4.86
C ASN A 12 -13.82 -11.80 -3.46
N TYR A 13 -13.76 -10.76 -2.63
CA TYR A 13 -13.33 -10.86 -1.24
C TYR A 13 -14.19 -11.92 -0.52
N ASP A 14 -13.56 -13.00 -0.05
CA ASP A 14 -14.22 -14.01 0.78
C ASP A 14 -13.82 -13.79 2.25
N PRO A 15 -14.69 -13.13 3.06
CA PRO A 15 -14.40 -12.87 4.47
C PRO A 15 -14.18 -14.15 5.27
N ASN A 16 -14.66 -15.32 4.82
CA ASN A 16 -14.49 -16.57 5.55
C ASN A 16 -13.03 -17.04 5.60
N LEU A 17 -12.17 -16.56 4.69
CA LEU A 17 -10.73 -16.82 4.71
C LEU A 17 -10.01 -16.06 5.84
N THR A 18 -10.60 -14.97 6.35
CA THR A 18 -10.05 -14.12 7.44
C THR A 18 -10.81 -14.28 8.76
N SER A 19 -12.11 -14.64 8.73
CA SER A 19 -13.01 -14.66 9.90
C SER A 19 -12.84 -15.84 10.87
N CYS A 20 -11.82 -16.70 10.71
CA CYS A 20 -11.59 -17.85 11.60
C CYS A 20 -10.43 -17.64 12.60
N GLY A 21 -9.97 -16.39 12.80
CA GLY A 21 -8.82 -16.07 13.65
C GLY A 21 -7.47 -16.56 13.08
N ARG A 22 -7.48 -17.08 11.85
CA ARG A 22 -6.28 -17.48 11.12
C ARG A 22 -5.71 -16.25 10.41
N MET A 23 -4.41 -16.03 10.56
CA MET A 23 -3.73 -15.00 9.78
C MET A 23 -3.85 -15.30 8.28
N ALA A 24 -4.19 -14.29 7.51
CA ALA A 24 -4.19 -14.33 6.05
C ALA A 24 -3.18 -13.33 5.51
N LYS A 25 -2.55 -13.67 4.39
CA LYS A 25 -1.78 -12.75 3.57
C LYS A 25 -2.70 -12.22 2.47
N GLN A 26 -2.86 -10.92 2.44
CA GLN A 26 -3.71 -10.23 1.48
C GLN A 26 -2.82 -9.36 0.60
N THR A 27 -2.92 -9.52 -0.71
CA THR A 27 -2.24 -8.65 -1.67
C THR A 27 -3.22 -7.61 -2.15
N VAL A 28 -2.89 -6.35 -1.90
CA VAL A 28 -3.66 -5.18 -2.29
C VAL A 28 -2.93 -4.51 -3.43
N ARG A 29 -3.67 -4.20 -4.48
CA ARG A 29 -3.23 -3.30 -5.51
C ARG A 29 -3.69 -1.88 -5.18
N LEU A 30 -2.75 -0.96 -5.12
CA LEU A 30 -2.99 0.45 -4.88
C LEU A 30 -2.64 1.21 -6.16
N THR A 31 -3.54 2.04 -6.65
CA THR A 31 -3.25 2.96 -7.74
C THR A 31 -3.27 4.38 -7.20
N PHE A 32 -2.15 5.07 -7.30
CA PHE A 32 -2.02 6.47 -6.94
C PHE A 32 -2.08 7.34 -8.20
N GLY A 33 -2.52 8.57 -8.04
CA GLY A 33 -2.61 9.51 -9.14
C GLY A 33 -2.51 10.95 -8.71
N LEU A 34 -1.79 11.72 -9.52
CA LEU A 34 -1.78 13.18 -9.46
C LEU A 34 -1.86 13.72 -10.89
N TRP A 35 -2.79 14.64 -11.14
CA TRP A 35 -3.12 15.10 -12.51
C TRP A 35 -3.48 13.93 -13.44
N GLU A 36 -2.79 13.78 -14.57
CA GLU A 36 -2.95 12.67 -15.51
C GLU A 36 -2.06 11.46 -15.18
N TYR A 37 -1.06 11.62 -14.33
CA TYR A 37 -0.11 10.57 -14.00
C TYR A 37 -0.74 9.52 -13.08
N ARG A 38 -0.50 8.24 -13.35
CA ARG A 38 -0.97 7.11 -12.55
C ARG A 38 0.16 6.11 -12.37
N GLU A 39 0.21 5.50 -11.19
CA GLU A 39 1.15 4.42 -10.90
C GLU A 39 0.50 3.38 -9.99
N THR A 40 0.87 2.12 -10.19
CA THR A 40 0.24 0.98 -9.52
C THR A 40 1.28 0.18 -8.72
N PHE A 41 0.93 -0.11 -7.47
CA PHE A 41 1.77 -0.88 -6.55
C PHE A 41 1.00 -2.09 -6.04
N GLU A 42 1.66 -3.24 -5.94
CA GLU A 42 1.11 -4.42 -5.29
C GLU A 42 1.81 -4.64 -3.95
N VAL A 43 1.04 -4.52 -2.87
CA VAL A 43 1.53 -4.61 -1.49
C VAL A 43 0.91 -5.82 -0.83
N THR A 44 1.72 -6.65 -0.17
CA THR A 44 1.22 -7.78 0.59
C THR A 44 1.23 -7.46 2.08
N VAL A 45 0.03 -7.44 2.68
CA VAL A 45 -0.17 -7.27 4.11
C VAL A 45 -0.58 -8.59 4.76
N GLY A 46 -0.16 -8.79 6.01
CA GLY A 46 -0.49 -9.97 6.79
C GLY A 46 -1.13 -9.60 8.11
N GLY A 47 -2.12 -10.36 8.54
CA GLY A 47 -2.73 -10.16 9.86
C GLY A 47 -4.16 -10.65 9.94
N ASN A 48 -4.83 -10.28 11.02
CA ASN A 48 -6.27 -10.43 11.19
C ASN A 48 -6.98 -9.12 10.79
N LEU A 49 -6.72 -8.66 9.57
CA LEU A 49 -7.25 -7.41 9.02
C LEU A 49 -8.39 -7.71 8.06
N THR A 50 -9.41 -6.86 8.03
CA THR A 50 -10.59 -7.06 7.17
C THR A 50 -10.95 -5.79 6.41
N GLY A 51 -11.42 -5.95 5.17
CA GLY A 51 -11.96 -4.83 4.38
C GLY A 51 -11.01 -3.63 4.26
N LEU A 52 -11.46 -2.47 4.75
CA LEU A 52 -10.72 -1.21 4.67
C LEU A 52 -9.41 -1.21 5.48
N ASP A 53 -9.34 -1.94 6.60
CA ASP A 53 -8.13 -1.99 7.43
C ASP A 53 -6.95 -2.60 6.66
N VAL A 54 -7.24 -3.52 5.73
CA VAL A 54 -6.26 -4.12 4.83
C VAL A 54 -5.65 -3.07 3.89
N ILE A 55 -6.48 -2.13 3.43
CA ILE A 55 -6.07 -1.05 2.53
C ILE A 55 -5.23 -0.03 3.29
N SER A 56 -5.66 0.41 4.48
CA SER A 56 -4.90 1.34 5.32
C SER A 56 -3.51 0.76 5.66
N CYS A 57 -3.47 -0.50 6.09
CA CYS A 57 -2.21 -1.19 6.36
C CYS A 57 -1.32 -1.31 5.12
N ALA A 58 -1.91 -1.49 3.93
CA ALA A 58 -1.15 -1.55 2.68
C ALA A 58 -0.53 -0.19 2.32
N ILE A 59 -1.22 0.92 2.58
CA ILE A 59 -0.70 2.27 2.38
C ILE A 59 0.44 2.55 3.37
N GLU A 60 0.25 2.26 4.65
CA GLU A 60 1.30 2.38 5.68
C GLU A 60 2.54 1.55 5.32
N SER A 61 2.31 0.30 4.89
CA SER A 61 3.40 -0.60 4.47
C SER A 61 4.12 -0.08 3.24
N LEU A 62 3.40 0.49 2.26
CA LEU A 62 4.03 1.10 1.09
C LEU A 62 4.85 2.32 1.48
N TYR A 63 4.28 3.23 2.29
CA TYR A 63 4.93 4.45 2.75
C TYR A 63 6.28 4.14 3.43
N ALA A 64 6.30 3.13 4.31
CA ALA A 64 7.52 2.69 5.01
C ALA A 64 8.62 2.14 4.08
N THR A 65 8.31 1.82 2.82
CA THR A 65 9.27 1.32 1.82
C THR A 65 9.70 2.37 0.81
N LEU A 66 9.08 3.56 0.81
CA LEU A 66 9.43 4.62 -0.11
C LEU A 66 10.83 5.16 0.18
N PRO A 67 11.59 5.59 -0.85
CA PRO A 67 12.77 6.42 -0.66
C PRO A 67 12.44 7.64 0.20
N TYR A 68 13.34 8.05 1.07
CA TYR A 68 13.09 9.18 1.96
C TYR A 68 14.35 9.98 2.27
N GLU A 69 14.12 11.20 2.74
CA GLU A 69 15.14 12.07 3.32
C GLU A 69 14.80 12.36 4.79
N GLU A 70 15.83 12.48 5.63
CA GLU A 70 15.66 12.88 7.02
C GLU A 70 15.66 14.40 7.13
N VAL A 71 14.59 14.96 7.71
CA VAL A 71 14.41 16.39 7.91
C VAL A 71 14.46 16.70 9.39
N ARG A 72 15.43 17.52 9.81
CA ARG A 72 15.60 17.89 11.21
C ARG A 72 14.85 19.18 11.53
N ASP A 73 13.92 19.12 12.48
CA ASP A 73 13.27 20.30 13.04
C ASP A 73 14.29 21.07 13.90
N LYS A 74 14.61 22.31 13.50
CA LYS A 74 15.58 23.17 14.20
C LYS A 74 15.10 23.65 15.57
N ARG A 75 13.79 23.67 15.80
CA ARG A 75 13.13 24.14 17.03
C ARG A 75 12.99 23.02 18.05
N THR A 76 12.55 21.82 17.65
CA THR A 76 12.36 20.68 18.56
C THR A 76 13.59 19.78 18.64
N GLY A 77 14.43 19.79 17.60
CA GLY A 77 15.58 18.89 17.47
C GLY A 77 15.22 17.48 16.98
N GLU A 78 13.94 17.20 16.76
CA GLU A 78 13.43 15.93 16.27
C GLU A 78 13.76 15.74 14.78
N THR A 79 13.81 14.48 14.35
CA THR A 79 14.06 14.11 12.95
C THR A 79 12.80 13.46 12.41
N ASP A 80 12.25 14.06 11.37
CA ASP A 80 11.13 13.54 10.59
C ASP A 80 11.63 12.95 9.27
N ILE A 81 10.72 12.23 8.60
CA ILE A 81 10.99 11.51 7.36
C ILE A 81 10.11 12.13 6.27
N MET A 82 10.75 12.64 5.22
CA MET A 82 10.09 13.14 4.01
C MET A 82 10.21 12.06 2.91
N ALA A 83 9.15 11.29 2.71
CA ALA A 83 9.13 10.25 1.69
C ALA A 83 8.97 10.82 0.28
N THR A 84 9.47 10.09 -0.71
CA THR A 84 9.37 10.40 -2.13
C THR A 84 8.73 9.23 -2.88
N ILE A 85 7.76 9.51 -3.74
CA ILE A 85 7.13 8.52 -4.63
C ILE A 85 7.18 9.00 -6.07
N ASN A 86 7.42 8.05 -6.99
CA ASN A 86 7.28 8.31 -8.41
C ASN A 86 5.90 7.84 -8.86
N ILE A 87 5.14 8.73 -9.49
CA ILE A 87 3.85 8.44 -10.11
C ILE A 87 4.02 8.67 -11.62
N GLY A 88 4.27 7.61 -12.38
CA GLY A 88 4.73 7.73 -13.77
C GLY A 88 6.07 8.48 -13.83
N GLU A 89 6.11 9.59 -14.57
CA GLU A 89 7.31 10.45 -14.66
C GLU A 89 7.34 11.56 -13.59
N LEU A 90 6.30 11.67 -12.77
CA LEU A 90 6.19 12.71 -11.75
C LEU A 90 6.82 12.24 -10.44
N ILE A 91 7.71 13.05 -9.88
CA ILE A 91 8.30 12.85 -8.56
C ILE A 91 7.52 13.69 -7.55
N CYS A 92 6.96 13.05 -6.53
CA CYS A 92 6.19 13.70 -5.47
C CYS A 92 6.87 13.47 -4.11
N GLN A 93 6.86 14.49 -3.24
CA GLN A 93 7.43 14.42 -1.89
C GLN A 93 6.40 14.77 -0.82
N ASP A 94 6.52 14.18 0.37
CA ASP A 94 5.72 14.50 1.55
C ASP A 94 6.22 15.78 2.24
N GLU A 95 6.13 16.91 1.54
CA GLU A 95 6.69 18.20 2.00
C GLU A 95 6.07 18.69 3.32
N ASP A 96 4.79 18.38 3.52
CA ASP A 96 4.03 18.74 4.73
C ASP A 96 4.19 17.72 5.88
N LEU A 97 5.05 16.70 5.70
CA LEU A 97 5.33 15.65 6.69
C LEU A 97 4.05 14.97 7.22
N SER A 98 3.07 14.78 6.33
CA SER A 98 1.76 14.19 6.64
C SER A 98 1.75 12.67 6.54
N ARG A 99 2.87 12.07 6.18
CA ARG A 99 3.17 10.63 6.21
C ARG A 99 2.18 9.81 5.38
N GLU A 100 1.66 8.71 5.93
CA GLU A 100 0.69 7.86 5.27
C GLU A 100 -0.59 8.61 4.83
N LEU A 101 -0.94 9.73 5.49
CA LEU A 101 -2.10 10.55 5.09
C LEU A 101 -1.84 11.28 3.76
N TRP A 102 -0.61 11.75 3.52
CA TRP A 102 -0.22 12.34 2.24
C TRP A 102 -0.34 11.31 1.11
N LEU A 103 0.18 10.11 1.33
CA LEU A 103 0.11 9.03 0.35
C LEU A 103 -1.35 8.62 0.09
N ALA A 104 -2.17 8.47 1.14
CA ALA A 104 -3.59 8.17 1.02
C ALA A 104 -4.37 9.24 0.25
N GLY A 105 -3.99 10.52 0.38
CA GLY A 105 -4.60 11.63 -0.36
C GLY A 105 -4.45 11.52 -1.89
N MET A 106 -3.46 10.78 -2.37
CA MET A 106 -3.24 10.53 -3.81
C MET A 106 -3.85 9.22 -4.30
N LEU A 107 -4.53 8.45 -3.44
CA LEU A 107 -5.08 7.14 -3.81
C LEU A 107 -6.31 7.30 -4.72
N VAL A 108 -6.26 6.69 -5.90
CA VAL A 108 -7.36 6.68 -6.88
C VAL A 108 -8.17 5.40 -6.78
N SER A 109 -7.52 4.26 -6.57
CA SER A 109 -8.19 2.98 -6.38
C SER A 109 -7.38 2.02 -5.51
N ALA A 110 -8.11 1.14 -4.83
CA ALA A 110 -7.53 0.04 -4.05
C ALA A 110 -8.34 -1.24 -4.27
N GLU A 111 -7.66 -2.34 -4.56
CA GLU A 111 -8.29 -3.62 -4.88
C GLU A 111 -7.56 -4.75 -4.16
N ILE A 112 -8.28 -5.55 -3.38
CA ILE A 112 -7.72 -6.80 -2.83
C ILE A 112 -7.74 -7.85 -3.95
N ILE A 113 -6.57 -8.15 -4.50
CA ILE A 113 -6.43 -9.03 -5.67
C ILE A 113 -6.11 -10.49 -5.30
N SER A 114 -5.69 -10.74 -4.07
CA SER A 114 -5.39 -12.10 -3.59
C SER A 114 -5.51 -12.18 -2.07
N ILE A 115 -6.08 -13.27 -1.58
CA ILE A 115 -6.10 -13.65 -0.16
C ILE A 115 -5.59 -15.08 -0.09
N LYS A 116 -4.52 -15.30 0.67
CA LYS A 116 -3.93 -16.62 0.90
C LYS A 116 -3.89 -16.90 2.40
N PRO A 117 -4.20 -18.12 2.84
CA PRO A 117 -3.91 -18.52 4.22
C PRO A 117 -2.43 -18.29 4.52
N ALA A 118 -2.08 -17.93 5.76
CA ALA A 118 -0.70 -18.01 6.23
C ALA A 118 -0.31 -19.50 6.37
N THR A 119 -0.06 -20.17 5.25
CA THR A 119 0.45 -21.54 5.27
C THR A 119 1.88 -21.48 5.80
N ASN A 120 2.13 -22.11 6.96
CA ASN A 120 3.39 -22.21 7.72
C ASN A 120 3.55 -21.25 8.93
N ILE A 121 2.61 -21.25 9.86
CA ILE A 121 2.98 -21.13 11.28
C ILE A 121 2.84 -22.54 11.86
N ARG A 122 3.96 -23.26 11.98
CA ARG A 122 4.00 -24.43 12.88
C ARG A 122 3.79 -23.88 14.28
N LEU A 123 2.67 -24.24 14.90
CA LEU A 123 2.50 -24.15 16.35
C LEU A 123 3.52 -25.07 17.02
#